data_AF-A0A957CI50-F1
#
_entry.id   AF-A0A957CI50-F1
#
_cell.length_a   1.000
_cell.length_b   1.000
_cell.length_c   1.000
_cell.angle_alpha   90.00
_cell.angle_beta   90.00
_cell.angle_gamma   90.00
#
_symmetry.space_group_name_H-M   'P 1'
#
loop_
_entity.id
_entity.type
_entity.pdbx_description
1 polymer ?
#
loop_
_entity_poly.entity_id
_entity_poly.type
_entity_poly.pdbx_seq_one_letter_code
_entity_poly.pdbx_strand_id
1 'polypeptide(L)'
;MSKRRSTPKLMDDLLSGNRPVNTRKPASQEDGMASSTSKNSGQSSTRQTERYAPQAAGPYEEEKGKATFYLAQDVQYDLDTAQIQLRRLAPRYVKKQQLSKSAIVEAALRIAYEELEQKGSNSQLAQILFR
;
A
#
# COMPACT_ATOMS: atom_id res chain seq x y z
N MET A 1 34.22 42.11 -9.94
CA MET A 1 34.00 41.71 -8.53
C MET A 1 32.72 40.87 -8.46
N SER A 2 32.84 39.55 -8.57
CA SER A 2 31.69 38.64 -8.66
C SER A 2 31.02 38.44 -7.30
N LYS A 3 29.72 38.78 -7.20
CA LYS A 3 28.89 38.61 -6.01
C LYS A 3 28.75 37.12 -5.67
N ARG A 4 29.32 36.69 -4.55
CA ARG A 4 29.15 35.31 -4.02
C ARG A 4 27.71 35.17 -3.52
N ARG A 5 27.00 34.13 -3.98
CA ARG A 5 25.64 33.80 -3.52
C ARG A 5 25.74 33.35 -2.05
N SER A 6 24.97 34.02 -1.19
CA SER A 6 24.86 33.71 0.23
C SER A 6 24.25 32.33 0.43
N THR A 7 24.98 31.40 1.03
CA THR A 7 24.45 30.10 1.45
C THR A 7 23.58 30.29 2.69
N PRO A 8 22.29 29.92 2.66
CA PRO A 8 21.43 30.03 3.84
C PRO A 8 21.95 29.12 4.96
N LYS A 9 22.03 29.66 6.19
CA LYS A 9 22.55 29.04 7.41
C LYS A 9 21.64 27.93 7.95
N LEU A 10 21.43 26.88 7.16
CA LEU A 10 20.63 25.72 7.56
C LEU A 10 21.36 24.81 8.56
N MET A 11 22.69 24.79 8.56
CA MET A 11 23.46 23.93 9.48
C MET A 11 23.63 24.54 10.88
N ASP A 12 23.73 25.87 11.00
CA ASP A 12 23.84 26.55 12.31
C ASP A 12 22.55 26.43 13.14
N ASP A 13 21.38 26.46 12.49
CA ASP A 13 20.08 26.30 13.17
C ASP A 13 19.87 24.88 13.71
N LEU A 14 20.41 23.86 13.02
CA LEU A 14 20.32 22.46 13.46
C LEU A 14 21.23 22.17 14.65
N LEU A 15 22.42 22.80 14.72
CA LEU A 15 23.35 22.61 15.83
C LEU A 15 22.95 23.42 17.08
N SER A 16 22.26 24.55 16.91
CA SER A 16 21.86 25.42 18.03
C SER A 16 20.54 25.00 18.70
N GLY A 17 19.89 23.93 18.23
CA GLY A 17 18.67 23.39 18.85
C GLY A 17 17.42 24.28 18.70
N ASN A 18 17.47 25.34 17.90
CA ASN A 18 16.35 26.25 17.69
C ASN A 18 15.43 25.73 16.58
N ARG A 19 14.27 25.17 16.97
CA ARG A 19 13.18 24.88 16.03
C ARG A 19 12.39 26.18 15.75
N PRO A 20 12.09 26.55 14.50
CA PRO A 20 11.19 27.67 14.24
C PRO A 20 9.78 27.32 14.72
N VAL A 21 9.37 27.95 15.81
CA VAL A 21 8.01 27.96 16.33
C VAL A 21 7.14 28.74 15.34
N ASN A 22 6.30 28.03 14.59
CA ASN A 22 5.29 28.66 13.74
C ASN A 22 4.37 29.52 14.60
N THR A 23 4.47 30.83 14.38
CA THR A 23 3.66 31.89 14.97
C THR A 23 2.19 31.73 14.59
N ARG A 24 1.38 31.18 15.50
CA ARG A 24 -0.05 31.52 15.60
C ARG A 24 -0.24 32.35 16.87
N LYS A 25 -0.44 33.63 16.64
CA LYS A 25 -0.79 34.73 17.54
C LYS A 25 -1.85 34.33 18.58
N PRO A 26 -1.64 34.56 19.89
CA PRO A 26 -2.73 34.60 20.87
C PRO A 26 -2.90 36.03 21.42
N ALA A 27 -4.13 36.51 21.45
CA ALA A 27 -4.52 37.63 22.30
C ALA A 27 -6.03 37.59 22.59
N SER A 28 -6.33 37.80 23.87
CA SER A 28 -7.61 38.15 24.49
C SER A 28 -8.46 37.01 25.05
N GLN A 29 -9.18 37.41 26.09
CA GLN A 29 -9.40 36.76 27.38
C GLN A 29 -10.91 36.82 27.68
N GLU A 30 -11.32 36.11 28.74
CA GLU A 30 -12.52 36.31 29.57
C GLU A 30 -13.74 35.40 29.38
N ASP A 31 -14.26 35.06 30.55
CA ASP A 31 -15.30 34.12 30.94
C ASP A 31 -16.70 34.45 30.39
N GLY A 32 -17.55 33.41 30.27
CA GLY A 32 -18.97 33.62 29.98
C GLY A 32 -19.76 32.35 29.77
N MET A 33 -20.60 32.02 30.75
CA MET A 33 -21.57 30.93 30.80
C MET A 33 -22.67 31.05 29.73
N ALA A 34 -23.25 29.89 29.39
CA ALA A 34 -24.66 29.65 29.01
C ALA A 34 -25.12 29.72 27.53
N SER A 35 -25.63 28.54 27.11
CA SER A 35 -26.85 28.27 26.32
C SER A 35 -27.02 28.93 24.94
N SER A 36 -27.25 28.12 23.91
CA SER A 36 -28.61 27.76 23.50
C SER A 36 -28.63 27.02 22.14
N THR A 37 -29.56 26.07 22.12
CA THR A 37 -30.17 25.34 21.03
C THR A 37 -30.16 26.03 19.65
N SER A 38 -29.74 25.31 18.61
CA SER A 38 -30.41 25.44 17.32
C SER A 38 -30.40 24.12 16.56
N LYS A 39 -31.61 23.61 16.37
CA LYS A 39 -31.96 22.54 15.44
C LYS A 39 -31.57 22.99 14.03
N ASN A 40 -30.98 22.11 13.23
CA ASN A 40 -31.38 22.09 11.83
C ASN A 40 -31.48 20.67 11.29
N SER A 41 -32.69 20.44 10.79
CA SER A 41 -33.26 19.27 10.15
C SER A 41 -32.51 18.88 8.88
N GLY A 42 -32.73 17.63 8.48
CA GLY A 42 -31.99 16.94 7.45
C GLY A 42 -32.07 17.54 6.05
N GLN A 43 -31.17 17.05 5.21
CA GLN A 43 -31.48 16.79 3.81
C GLN A 43 -30.57 15.70 3.29
N SER A 44 -31.13 14.49 3.26
CA SER A 44 -30.75 13.41 2.36
C SER A 44 -30.67 13.95 0.93
N SER A 45 -29.48 13.93 0.35
CA SER A 45 -29.27 14.17 -1.08
C SER A 45 -28.67 12.91 -1.69
N THR A 46 -29.56 12.03 -2.14
CA THR A 46 -29.28 10.94 -3.08
C THR A 46 -28.68 11.56 -4.34
N ARG A 47 -27.35 11.60 -4.43
CA ARG A 47 -26.68 12.05 -5.64
C ARG A 47 -26.62 10.88 -6.61
N GLN A 48 -27.56 10.92 -7.55
CA GLN A 48 -27.64 10.08 -8.74
C GLN A 48 -26.26 10.06 -9.42
N THR A 49 -25.66 8.87 -9.51
CA THR A 49 -24.48 8.64 -10.34
C THR A 49 -24.94 8.61 -11.80
N GLU A 50 -24.63 9.70 -12.50
CA GLU A 50 -24.78 9.81 -13.94
C GLU A 50 -24.04 8.66 -14.65
N ARG A 51 -24.75 8.08 -15.62
CA ARG A 51 -24.24 7.06 -16.53
C ARG A 51 -23.09 7.66 -17.35
N TYR A 52 -21.86 7.22 -17.10
CA TYR A 52 -20.76 7.41 -18.04
C TYR A 52 -20.85 6.33 -19.13
N ALA A 53 -20.93 6.79 -20.38
CA ALA A 53 -20.74 5.98 -21.58
C ALA A 53 -19.36 5.29 -21.58
N PRO A 54 -19.19 4.15 -22.26
CA PRO A 54 -17.96 3.36 -22.20
C PRO A 54 -16.82 4.14 -22.87
N GLN A 55 -15.90 4.66 -22.07
CA GLN A 55 -14.62 5.13 -22.57
C GLN A 55 -13.80 3.92 -23.04
N ALA A 56 -13.25 4.06 -24.24
CA ALA A 56 -12.50 3.04 -24.95
C ALA A 56 -11.49 2.31 -24.04
N ALA A 57 -11.50 0.98 -24.14
CA ALA A 57 -10.60 0.09 -23.43
C ALA A 57 -9.13 0.47 -23.71
N GLY A 58 -8.50 1.10 -22.70
CA GLY A 58 -7.06 1.12 -22.57
C GLY A 58 -6.53 -0.31 -22.39
N PRO A 59 -5.20 -0.52 -22.47
CA PRO A 59 -4.60 -1.84 -22.33
C PRO A 59 -5.13 -2.49 -21.05
N TYR A 60 -5.70 -3.67 -21.20
CA TYR A 60 -6.29 -4.53 -20.17
C TYR A 60 -5.34 -4.65 -18.98
N GLU A 61 -5.44 -3.74 -18.02
CA GLU A 61 -4.84 -3.99 -16.71
C GLU A 61 -5.70 -5.06 -16.06
N GLU A 62 -5.17 -6.28 -15.99
CA GLU A 62 -5.78 -7.37 -15.23
C GLU A 62 -6.19 -6.83 -13.85
N GLU A 63 -7.47 -6.91 -13.53
CA GLU A 63 -8.00 -6.42 -12.26
C GLU A 63 -7.37 -7.22 -11.11
N LYS A 64 -6.36 -6.63 -10.44
CA LYS A 64 -5.69 -7.28 -9.32
C LYS A 64 -6.50 -7.11 -8.04
N GLY A 65 -7.10 -8.20 -7.59
CA GLY A 65 -7.71 -8.29 -6.26
C GLY A 65 -6.64 -8.33 -5.15
N LYS A 66 -6.89 -7.63 -4.04
CA LYS A 66 -6.09 -7.77 -2.81
C LYS A 66 -6.79 -8.75 -1.88
N ALA A 67 -6.03 -9.72 -1.37
CA ALA A 67 -6.49 -10.65 -0.35
C ALA A 67 -5.40 -10.82 0.72
N THR A 68 -5.84 -11.08 1.94
CA THR A 68 -4.98 -11.34 3.10
C THR A 68 -5.28 -12.73 3.64
N PHE A 69 -4.25 -13.56 3.80
CA PHE A 69 -4.36 -14.92 4.30
C PHE A 69 -3.42 -15.11 5.48
N TYR A 70 -3.83 -15.94 6.44
CA TYR A 70 -2.96 -16.38 7.52
C TYR A 70 -2.02 -17.46 7.00
N LEU A 71 -0.73 -17.30 7.27
CA LEU A 71 0.29 -18.29 6.97
C LEU A 71 0.95 -18.71 8.29
N ALA A 72 1.35 -19.97 8.37
CA ALA A 72 2.18 -20.42 9.48
C ALA A 72 3.54 -19.70 9.44
N GLN A 73 4.15 -19.51 10.60
CA GLN A 73 5.35 -18.68 10.75
C GLN A 73 6.55 -19.25 9.98
N ASP A 74 6.68 -20.57 9.98
CA ASP A 74 7.66 -21.33 9.20
C ASP A 74 7.46 -21.14 7.70
N VAL A 75 6.21 -21.24 7.21
CA VAL A 75 5.87 -21.00 5.79
C VAL A 75 6.25 -19.57 5.37
N GLN A 76 6.07 -18.59 6.25
CA GLN A 76 6.48 -17.21 5.97
C GLN A 76 8.02 -17.08 5.88
N TYR A 77 8.77 -17.78 6.72
CA TYR A 77 10.23 -17.81 6.66
C TYR A 77 10.74 -18.48 5.37
N ASP A 78 10.09 -19.57 4.97
CA ASP A 78 10.41 -20.28 3.73
C ASP A 78 10.13 -19.41 2.50
N LEU A 79 9.05 -18.64 2.50
CA LEU A 79 8.76 -17.68 1.43
C LEU A 79 9.85 -16.60 1.30
N ASP A 80 10.39 -16.14 2.42
CA ASP A 80 11.46 -15.13 2.44
C ASP A 80 12.78 -15.72 1.93
N THR A 81 13.09 -16.94 2.36
CA THR A 81 14.24 -17.71 1.89
C THR A 81 14.14 -17.98 0.40
N ALA A 82 12.98 -18.44 -0.08
CA ALA A 82 12.71 -18.70 -1.49
C ALA A 82 12.87 -17.41 -2.32
N GLN A 83 12.38 -16.26 -1.84
CA GLN A 83 12.57 -14.98 -2.53
C GLN A 83 14.06 -14.64 -2.70
N ILE A 84 14.87 -14.84 -1.67
CA ILE A 84 16.32 -14.59 -1.74
C ILE A 84 16.96 -15.53 -2.77
N GLN A 85 16.63 -16.82 -2.74
CA GLN A 85 17.16 -17.81 -3.67
C GLN A 85 16.77 -17.50 -5.11
N LEU A 86 15.51 -17.20 -5.37
CA LEU A 86 15.04 -16.80 -6.71
C LEU A 86 15.77 -15.57 -7.22
N ARG A 87 16.00 -14.55 -6.37
CA ARG A 87 16.76 -13.34 -6.75
C ARG A 87 18.24 -13.60 -7.04
N ARG A 88 18.81 -14.67 -6.48
CA ARG A 88 20.19 -15.11 -6.76
C ARG A 88 20.27 -15.88 -8.08
N LEU A 89 19.26 -16.70 -8.37
CA LEU A 89 19.17 -17.50 -9.60
C LEU A 89 18.67 -16.69 -10.80
N ALA A 90 18.00 -15.57 -10.56
CA ALA A 90 17.43 -14.72 -11.58
C ALA A 90 18.48 -14.28 -12.63
N PRO A 91 18.20 -14.48 -13.93
CA PRO A 91 19.04 -13.95 -15.01
C PRO A 91 19.18 -12.43 -14.92
N ARG A 92 20.26 -11.89 -15.49
CA ARG A 92 20.58 -10.43 -15.41
C ARG A 92 19.50 -9.51 -15.98
N TYR A 93 18.67 -10.00 -16.91
CA TYR A 93 17.58 -9.22 -17.51
C TYR A 93 16.34 -9.14 -16.60
N VAL A 94 16.19 -10.04 -15.63
CA VAL A 94 15.05 -10.04 -14.71
C VAL A 94 15.30 -9.00 -13.62
N LYS A 95 14.37 -8.06 -13.49
CA LYS A 95 14.42 -7.08 -12.41
C LYS A 95 14.12 -7.79 -11.10
N LYS A 96 15.06 -7.76 -10.14
CA LYS A 96 14.88 -8.38 -8.79
C LYS A 96 13.62 -7.89 -8.05
N GLN A 97 13.13 -6.70 -8.40
CA GLN A 97 11.88 -6.12 -7.87
C GLN A 97 10.62 -6.90 -8.31
N GLN A 98 10.64 -7.54 -9.48
CA GLN A 98 9.53 -8.37 -9.97
C GLN A 98 9.38 -9.67 -9.17
N LEU A 99 10.44 -10.10 -8.48
CA LEU A 99 10.43 -11.23 -7.57
C LEU A 99 9.96 -10.76 -6.18
N SER A 100 8.71 -10.31 -6.09
CA SER A 100 8.04 -9.96 -4.84
C SER A 100 7.42 -11.21 -4.20
N LYS A 101 7.12 -11.16 -2.89
CA LYS A 101 6.41 -12.26 -2.20
C LYS A 101 5.06 -12.53 -2.84
N SER A 102 4.33 -11.47 -3.21
CA SER A 102 3.04 -11.58 -3.90
C SER A 102 3.17 -12.29 -5.26
N ALA A 103 4.21 -11.99 -6.04
CA ALA A 103 4.43 -12.64 -7.34
C ALA A 103 4.78 -14.13 -7.18
N ILE A 104 5.56 -14.47 -6.15
CA ILE A 104 5.89 -15.88 -5.84
C ILE A 104 4.63 -16.65 -5.45
N VAL A 105 3.81 -16.09 -4.56
CA VAL A 105 2.54 -16.71 -4.12
C VAL A 105 1.57 -16.85 -5.29
N GLU A 106 1.42 -15.83 -6.13
CA GLU A 106 0.57 -15.87 -7.32
C GLU A 106 1.02 -16.98 -8.29
N ALA A 107 2.32 -17.09 -8.56
CA ALA A 107 2.86 -18.15 -9.41
C ALA A 107 2.66 -19.54 -8.79
N ALA A 108 2.92 -19.70 -7.49
CA ALA A 108 2.71 -20.96 -6.78
C ALA A 108 1.24 -21.42 -6.83
N LEU A 109 0.29 -20.49 -6.65
CA LEU A 109 -1.13 -20.78 -6.75
C LEU A 109 -1.52 -21.21 -8.16
N ARG A 110 -1.01 -20.55 -9.21
CA ARG A 110 -1.26 -20.96 -10.60
C ARG A 110 -0.75 -22.36 -10.89
N ILE A 111 0.48 -22.68 -10.47
CA ILE A 111 1.07 -24.02 -10.64
C ILE A 111 0.25 -25.07 -9.90
N ALA A 112 -0.13 -24.80 -8.65
CA ALA A 112 -0.92 -25.73 -7.85
C ALA A 112 -2.33 -25.95 -8.43
N TYR A 113 -2.93 -24.89 -8.97
CA TYR A 113 -4.23 -24.97 -9.64
C TYR A 113 -4.14 -25.76 -10.96
N GLU A 114 -3.12 -25.52 -11.78
CA GLU A 114 -2.89 -26.27 -13.02
C GLU A 114 -2.65 -27.76 -12.73
N GLU A 115 -1.85 -28.09 -11.71
CA GLU A 115 -1.67 -29.48 -11.28
C GLU A 115 -2.99 -30.10 -10.79
N LEU A 116 -3.82 -29.35 -10.07
CA LEU A 116 -5.14 -29.78 -9.62
C LEU A 116 -6.07 -30.07 -10.80
N GLU A 117 -6.10 -29.24 -11.84
CA GLU A 117 -6.92 -29.49 -13.03
C GLU A 117 -6.47 -30.76 -13.77
N GLN A 118 -5.16 -31.01 -13.84
CA GLN A 118 -4.61 -32.17 -14.53
C GLN A 118 -4.79 -33.49 -13.75
N LYS A 119 -4.58 -33.47 -12.43
CA LYS A 119 -4.53 -34.69 -11.59
C LYS A 119 -5.77 -34.89 -10.72
N GLY A 120 -6.62 -33.87 -10.57
CA GLY A 120 -7.79 -33.89 -9.70
C GLY A 120 -7.44 -34.24 -8.26
N SER A 121 -8.13 -35.23 -7.71
CA SER A 121 -7.94 -35.74 -6.34
C SER A 121 -6.53 -36.31 -6.07
N ASN A 122 -5.77 -36.63 -7.12
CA ASN A 122 -4.40 -37.12 -6.99
C ASN A 122 -3.35 -35.99 -6.97
N SER A 123 -3.76 -34.72 -7.05
CA SER A 123 -2.83 -33.58 -6.96
C SER A 123 -2.20 -33.45 -5.57
N GLN A 124 -1.02 -32.83 -5.50
CA GLN A 124 -0.36 -32.59 -4.20
C GLN A 124 -1.23 -31.71 -3.30
N LEU A 125 -1.89 -30.70 -3.88
CA LEU A 125 -2.81 -29.84 -3.15
C LEU A 125 -3.97 -30.63 -2.54
N ALA A 126 -4.61 -31.53 -3.30
CA ALA A 126 -5.68 -32.37 -2.78
C ALA A 126 -5.19 -33.33 -1.68
N GLN A 127 -4.01 -33.95 -1.86
CA GLN A 127 -3.41 -34.84 -0.86
C GLN A 127 -3.09 -34.15 0.46
N ILE A 128 -2.69 -32.88 0.43
CA ILE A 128 -2.40 -32.10 1.64
C ILE A 128 -3.70 -31.67 2.34
N LEU A 129 -4.71 -31.25 1.58
CA LEU A 129 -5.94 -30.68 2.14
C LEU A 129 -6.99 -31.73 2.56
N PHE A 130 -7.02 -32.90 1.92
CA PHE A 130 -7.97 -33.98 2.23
C PHE A 130 -7.41 -35.02 3.20
N ARG A 131 -6.25 -34.72 3.78
CA ARG A 131 -5.57 -35.62 4.71
C ARG A 131 -6.35 -35.81 6.02
#